data_AF-A0A947FVJ8-F1
#
_entry.id   AF-A0A947FVJ8-F1
#
_cell.length_a   1.000
_cell.length_b   1.000
_cell.length_c   1.000
_cell.angle_alpha   90.00
_cell.angle_beta   90.00
_cell.angle_gamma   90.00
#
_symmetry.space_group_name_H-M   'P 1'
#
loop_
_entity.id
_entity.type
_entity.pdbx_description
1 polymer ?
#
loop_
_entity_poly.entity_id
_entity_poly.type
_entity_poly.pdbx_seq_one_letter_code
_entity_poly.pdbx_strand_id
1 'polypeptide(L)'
;MNHRKTKSRPKRSEEGVALIMAIATVAILSVMLADMHEKTGTAFAVSTSQRDALQAEYMAKSATNLTRLLIAKEPQVRRFVDPLYRAATGRSAPQLPVWNFVNELLAPFCTPEDQRDTLMELGVDFGDTVGFDGLPGSCQVRAVSENGKVNVNDPLFLDGEQARNGVAMQLFSLTGGQLPESPYDALFNQEDERGTLPTRIDLITAVIDWWDRDIQRTDFDPGAGETRTGGTGTEDDAVYQLNDDPYRNKNAPFDSIQELRLVRGFNDDFWATFVEPIPNDPASRLMTIYASGLVNVNEASPQVLLGRICSFAPEVSLCTDPLESVKFVQILTTIRQLIPIPLFSRPTDLMNFVEGKGTEKDLYGMLTGFLGPESELIFTPIEIPEEQRTPLARSFATSAQIFTIEAVALVGHSEMRIESVVNFHTRWVPPPPNTGRMPGLGVFHYYRMN
;
A
#
# COMPACT_ATOMS: atom_id res chain seq x y z
N MET A 1 86.78 -73.11 -34.13
CA MET A 1 86.37 -71.86 -34.82
C MET A 1 85.54 -71.02 -33.85
N ASN A 2 86.06 -69.86 -33.48
CA ASN A 2 85.42 -68.89 -32.58
C ASN A 2 84.31 -68.13 -33.33
N HIS A 3 83.08 -68.13 -32.80
CA HIS A 3 82.05 -67.19 -33.23
C HIS A 3 81.94 -66.00 -32.28
N ARG A 4 82.24 -64.85 -32.87
CA ARG A 4 82.29 -63.50 -32.31
C ARG A 4 80.85 -63.04 -31.99
N LYS A 5 80.54 -62.78 -30.71
CA LYS A 5 79.28 -62.15 -30.30
C LYS A 5 79.25 -60.68 -30.76
N THR A 6 78.31 -60.33 -31.62
CA THR A 6 77.93 -58.95 -31.93
C THR A 6 77.02 -58.40 -30.83
N LYS A 7 77.44 -57.33 -30.14
CA LYS A 7 76.59 -56.57 -29.19
C LYS A 7 75.54 -55.80 -29.97
N SER A 8 74.24 -56.06 -29.74
CA SER A 8 73.15 -55.22 -30.26
C SER A 8 73.09 -53.90 -29.49
N ARG A 9 72.96 -52.78 -30.21
CA ARG A 9 72.69 -51.46 -29.63
C ARG A 9 71.38 -51.48 -28.82
N PRO A 10 71.29 -50.74 -27.69
CA PRO A 10 70.04 -50.64 -26.95
C PRO A 10 68.99 -49.94 -27.82
N LYS A 11 67.83 -50.55 -28.01
CA LYS A 11 66.66 -49.89 -28.60
C LYS A 11 66.28 -48.73 -27.69
N ARG A 12 66.22 -47.50 -28.24
CA ARG A 12 65.63 -46.36 -27.53
C ARG A 12 64.16 -46.73 -27.22
N SER A 13 63.79 -46.71 -25.95
CA SER A 13 62.43 -47.03 -25.50
C SER A 13 61.46 -45.90 -25.88
N GLU A 14 60.56 -46.17 -26.83
CA GLU A 14 59.46 -45.27 -27.22
C GLU A 14 58.39 -45.12 -26.11
N GLU A 15 58.50 -45.92 -25.04
CA GLU A 15 57.60 -45.96 -23.88
C GLU A 15 57.45 -44.61 -23.18
N GLY A 16 58.52 -43.81 -23.09
CA GLY A 16 58.47 -42.47 -22.48
C GLY A 16 57.68 -41.45 -23.31
N VAL A 17 57.74 -41.57 -24.64
CA VAL A 17 56.99 -40.70 -25.56
C VAL A 17 55.51 -41.07 -25.58
N ALA A 18 55.19 -42.37 -25.53
CA ALA A 18 53.83 -42.86 -25.39
C ALA A 18 53.16 -42.41 -24.09
N LEU A 19 53.90 -42.43 -22.96
CA LEU A 19 53.42 -41.95 -21.67
C LEU A 19 53.15 -40.44 -21.67
N ILE A 20 54.05 -39.64 -22.25
CA ILE A 20 53.86 -38.18 -22.36
C ILE A 20 52.65 -37.86 -23.24
N MET A 21 52.48 -38.57 -24.37
CA MET A 21 51.30 -38.42 -25.20
C MET A 21 50.03 -38.77 -24.43
N ALA A 22 49.99 -39.90 -23.72
CA ALA A 22 48.83 -40.30 -22.94
C ALA A 22 48.48 -39.28 -21.84
N ILE A 23 49.46 -38.80 -21.08
CA ILE A 23 49.25 -37.78 -20.03
C ILE A 23 48.77 -36.46 -20.65
N ALA A 24 49.37 -36.03 -21.77
CA ALA A 24 48.94 -34.82 -22.46
C ALA A 24 47.50 -34.95 -22.98
N THR A 25 47.13 -36.09 -23.55
CA THR A 25 45.76 -36.35 -24.00
C THR A 25 44.77 -36.37 -22.84
N VAL A 26 45.09 -37.05 -21.73
CA VAL A 26 44.24 -37.07 -20.53
C VAL A 26 44.11 -35.68 -19.91
N ALA A 27 45.20 -34.90 -19.86
CA ALA A 27 45.15 -33.52 -19.36
C ALA A 27 44.24 -32.63 -20.22
N ILE A 28 44.37 -32.70 -21.55
CA ILE A 28 43.50 -31.93 -22.47
C ILE A 28 42.03 -32.37 -22.32
N LEU A 29 41.75 -33.67 -22.28
CA LEU A 29 40.40 -34.19 -22.07
C LEU A 29 39.81 -33.76 -20.72
N SER A 30 40.61 -33.77 -19.67
CA SER A 30 40.16 -33.35 -18.33
C SER A 30 39.79 -31.87 -18.30
N VAL A 31 40.59 -31.00 -18.95
CA VAL A 31 40.28 -29.57 -19.09
C VAL A 31 39.01 -29.36 -19.91
N MET A 32 38.83 -30.09 -21.02
CA MET A 32 37.61 -30.01 -21.83
C MET A 32 36.37 -30.47 -21.07
N LEU A 33 36.46 -31.56 -20.30
CA LEU A 33 35.36 -32.04 -19.47
C LEU A 33 35.01 -31.05 -18.37
N ALA A 34 36.00 -30.43 -17.73
CA ALA A 34 35.78 -29.39 -16.73
C ALA A 34 35.07 -28.16 -17.33
N ASP A 35 35.54 -27.66 -18.48
CA ASP A 35 34.93 -26.53 -19.20
C ASP A 35 33.49 -26.85 -19.64
N MET A 36 33.23 -28.07 -20.14
CA MET A 36 31.88 -28.50 -20.50
C MET A 36 30.98 -28.60 -19.27
N HIS A 37 31.46 -29.17 -18.16
CA HIS A 37 30.69 -29.28 -16.92
C HIS A 37 30.33 -27.89 -16.36
N GLU A 38 31.27 -26.95 -16.36
CA GLU A 38 31.04 -25.58 -15.93
C GLU A 38 30.02 -24.87 -16.85
N LYS A 39 30.21 -24.93 -18.17
CA LYS A 39 29.30 -24.29 -19.14
C LYS A 39 27.90 -24.90 -19.13
N THR A 40 27.78 -26.22 -19.06
CA THR A 40 26.48 -26.88 -19.02
C THR A 40 25.79 -26.65 -17.68
N GLY A 41 26.52 -26.70 -16.56
CA GLY A 41 25.96 -26.41 -15.23
C GLY A 41 25.46 -24.98 -15.10
N THR A 42 26.26 -24.00 -15.56
CA THR A 42 25.85 -22.59 -15.56
C THR A 42 24.68 -22.34 -16.52
N ALA A 43 24.72 -22.87 -17.74
CA ALA A 43 23.62 -22.73 -18.70
C ALA A 43 22.31 -23.34 -18.19
N PHE A 44 22.39 -24.50 -17.52
CA PHE A 44 21.25 -25.14 -16.87
C PHE A 44 20.70 -24.26 -15.75
N ALA A 45 21.54 -23.79 -14.82
CA ALA A 45 21.11 -22.94 -13.71
C ALA A 45 20.46 -21.62 -14.17
N VAL A 46 21.01 -20.99 -15.23
CA VAL A 46 20.41 -19.78 -15.82
C VAL A 46 19.05 -20.10 -16.46
N SER A 47 18.97 -21.20 -17.21
CA SER A 47 17.74 -21.61 -17.89
C SER A 47 16.63 -21.98 -16.89
N THR A 48 16.96 -22.67 -15.79
CA THR A 48 16.01 -22.96 -14.72
C THR A 48 15.57 -21.70 -14.01
N SER A 49 16.48 -20.78 -13.68
CA SER A 49 16.14 -19.51 -13.03
C SER A 49 15.23 -18.64 -13.92
N GLN A 50 15.50 -18.56 -15.23
CA GLN A 50 14.66 -17.83 -16.17
C GLN A 50 13.26 -18.44 -16.31
N ARG A 51 13.16 -19.78 -16.38
CA ARG A 51 11.87 -20.48 -16.39
C ARG A 51 11.09 -20.21 -15.10
N ASP A 52 11.74 -20.36 -13.96
CA ASP A 52 11.14 -20.22 -12.65
C ASP A 52 10.71 -18.75 -12.41
N ALA A 53 11.50 -17.77 -12.83
CA ALA A 53 11.15 -16.35 -12.77
C ALA A 53 9.91 -16.03 -13.63
N LEU A 54 9.84 -16.57 -14.86
CA LEU A 54 8.68 -16.40 -15.72
C LEU A 54 7.42 -17.03 -15.12
N GLN A 55 7.56 -18.23 -14.53
CA GLN A 55 6.46 -18.90 -13.84
C GLN A 55 5.99 -18.08 -12.63
N ALA A 56 6.91 -17.57 -11.81
CA ALA A 56 6.58 -16.69 -10.68
C ALA A 56 5.85 -15.42 -11.14
N GLU A 57 6.28 -14.79 -12.24
CA GLU A 57 5.59 -13.62 -12.81
C GLU A 57 4.15 -13.93 -13.21
N TYR A 58 3.90 -15.04 -13.91
CA TYR A 58 2.53 -15.42 -14.28
C TYR A 58 1.69 -15.82 -13.08
N MET A 59 2.28 -16.43 -12.05
CA MET A 59 1.61 -16.71 -10.79
C MET A 59 1.19 -15.43 -10.06
N ALA A 60 2.10 -14.47 -9.90
CA ALA A 60 1.79 -13.18 -9.29
C ALA A 60 0.71 -12.43 -10.09
N LYS A 61 0.78 -12.42 -11.43
CA LYS A 61 -0.27 -11.85 -12.31
C LYS A 61 -1.62 -12.53 -12.11
N SER A 62 -1.62 -13.86 -11.98
CA SER A 62 -2.84 -14.64 -11.73
C SER A 62 -3.46 -14.28 -10.39
N ALA A 63 -2.63 -14.21 -9.34
CA ALA A 63 -3.04 -13.80 -8.00
C ALA A 63 -3.63 -12.38 -7.97
N THR A 64 -3.00 -11.40 -8.64
CA THR A 64 -3.56 -10.05 -8.79
C THR A 64 -4.92 -10.07 -9.49
N ASN A 65 -5.07 -10.82 -10.57
CA ASN A 65 -6.34 -10.88 -11.33
C ASN A 65 -7.46 -11.60 -10.57
N LEU A 66 -7.14 -12.68 -9.85
CA LEU A 66 -8.09 -13.37 -8.97
C LEU A 66 -8.55 -12.47 -7.82
N THR A 67 -7.63 -11.68 -7.26
CA THR A 67 -7.95 -10.68 -6.22
C THR A 67 -8.90 -9.61 -6.76
N ARG A 68 -8.67 -9.11 -7.98
CA ARG A 68 -9.58 -8.17 -8.65
C ARG A 68 -10.97 -8.76 -8.85
N LEU A 69 -11.05 -10.04 -9.25
CA LEU A 69 -12.32 -10.75 -9.38
C LEU A 69 -13.03 -10.87 -8.04
N LEU A 70 -12.31 -11.22 -6.96
CA LEU A 70 -12.88 -11.32 -5.62
C LEU A 70 -13.49 -9.99 -5.17
N ILE A 71 -12.73 -8.89 -5.29
CA ILE A 71 -13.20 -7.54 -4.95
C ILE A 71 -14.43 -7.18 -5.81
N ALA A 72 -14.40 -7.48 -7.11
CA ALA A 72 -15.54 -7.24 -8.01
C ALA A 72 -16.80 -8.05 -7.66
N LYS A 73 -16.64 -9.20 -6.98
CA LYS A 73 -17.74 -10.08 -6.54
C LYS A 73 -18.17 -9.86 -5.10
N GLU A 74 -17.56 -8.92 -4.38
CA GLU A 74 -17.96 -8.52 -3.03
C GLU A 74 -19.47 -8.23 -2.93
N PRO A 75 -20.12 -7.52 -3.88
CA PRO A 75 -21.54 -7.21 -3.73
C PRO A 75 -22.44 -8.45 -3.69
N GLN A 76 -22.04 -9.54 -4.34
CA GLN A 76 -22.73 -10.83 -4.32
C GLN A 76 -22.54 -11.52 -2.96
N VAL A 77 -21.31 -11.52 -2.44
CA VAL A 77 -20.99 -12.06 -1.10
C VAL A 77 -21.78 -11.30 -0.04
N ARG A 78 -21.78 -9.97 -0.10
CA ARG A 78 -22.54 -9.12 0.81
C ARG A 78 -24.02 -9.42 0.80
N ARG A 79 -24.64 -9.60 -0.37
CA ARG A 79 -26.07 -9.96 -0.48
C ARG A 79 -26.40 -11.29 0.20
N PHE A 80 -25.47 -12.24 0.18
CA PHE A 80 -25.64 -13.54 0.82
C PHE A 80 -25.60 -13.43 2.35
N VAL A 81 -24.69 -12.63 2.91
CA VAL A 81 -24.52 -12.51 4.37
C VAL A 81 -25.32 -11.38 5.02
N ASP A 82 -25.86 -10.43 4.25
CA ASP A 82 -26.64 -9.28 4.75
C ASP A 82 -27.80 -9.67 5.69
N PRO A 83 -28.57 -10.75 5.46
CA PRO A 83 -29.60 -11.18 6.42
C PRO A 83 -29.03 -11.53 7.80
N LEU A 84 -27.90 -12.23 7.85
CA LEU A 84 -27.22 -12.57 9.10
C LEU A 84 -26.64 -11.33 9.77
N TYR A 85 -26.01 -10.45 8.98
CA TYR A 85 -25.48 -9.18 9.48
C TYR A 85 -26.57 -8.28 10.07
N ARG A 86 -27.74 -8.19 9.43
CA ARG A 86 -28.91 -7.46 9.95
C ARG A 86 -29.45 -8.08 11.23
N ALA A 87 -29.47 -9.40 11.34
CA ALA A 87 -29.91 -10.07 12.56
C ALA A 87 -28.99 -9.73 13.74
N ALA A 88 -27.67 -9.66 13.51
CA ALA A 88 -26.69 -9.33 14.54
C ALA A 88 -26.66 -7.83 14.89
N THR A 89 -26.62 -6.95 13.89
CA THR A 89 -26.35 -5.50 14.09
C THR A 89 -27.60 -4.62 14.01
N GLY A 90 -28.73 -5.15 13.52
CA GLY A 90 -29.92 -4.36 13.22
C GLY A 90 -29.79 -3.45 12.00
N ARG A 91 -28.66 -3.50 11.27
CA ARG A 91 -28.35 -2.61 10.14
C ARG A 91 -27.98 -3.43 8.91
N SER A 92 -28.10 -2.83 7.73
CA SER A 92 -27.59 -3.45 6.50
C SER A 92 -26.07 -3.52 6.52
N ALA A 93 -25.52 -4.59 5.95
CA ALA A 93 -24.09 -4.75 5.80
C ALA A 93 -23.52 -3.62 4.91
N PRO A 94 -22.48 -2.89 5.36
CA PRO A 94 -21.69 -2.03 4.47
C PRO A 94 -20.85 -2.91 3.53
N GLN A 95 -19.88 -2.34 2.81
CA GLN A 95 -18.94 -3.17 2.06
C GLN A 95 -18.15 -4.06 3.03
N LEU A 96 -18.00 -5.33 2.66
CA LEU A 96 -17.25 -6.31 3.42
C LEU A 96 -15.79 -6.34 2.94
N PRO A 97 -14.82 -6.43 3.86
CA PRO A 97 -13.41 -6.47 3.51
C PRO A 97 -13.00 -7.88 3.06
N VAL A 98 -13.62 -8.37 1.97
CA VAL A 98 -13.32 -9.72 1.40
C VAL A 98 -11.86 -9.85 1.00
N TRP A 99 -11.18 -8.72 0.74
CA TRP A 99 -9.76 -8.66 0.42
C TRP A 99 -8.86 -9.08 1.58
N ASN A 100 -9.32 -9.00 2.82
CA ASN A 100 -8.55 -9.47 3.99
C ASN A 100 -8.45 -11.01 4.04
N PHE A 101 -9.29 -11.71 3.26
CA PHE A 101 -9.35 -13.18 3.22
C PHE A 101 -8.82 -13.74 1.90
N VAL A 102 -8.05 -12.95 1.14
CA VAL A 102 -7.59 -13.35 -0.21
C VAL A 102 -6.69 -14.58 -0.14
N ASN A 103 -5.79 -14.68 0.84
CA ASN A 103 -4.86 -15.80 0.91
C ASN A 103 -5.58 -17.11 1.21
N GLU A 104 -6.59 -17.09 2.07
CA GLU A 104 -7.43 -18.24 2.40
C GLU A 104 -8.29 -18.65 1.20
N LEU A 105 -8.89 -17.69 0.51
CA LEU A 105 -9.77 -17.94 -0.63
C LEU A 105 -9.01 -18.34 -1.89
N LEU A 106 -7.77 -17.87 -2.07
CA LEU A 106 -6.92 -18.18 -3.21
C LEU A 106 -5.93 -19.32 -2.94
N ALA A 107 -5.88 -19.87 -1.73
CA ALA A 107 -4.97 -20.96 -1.37
C ALA A 107 -4.94 -22.10 -2.41
N PRO A 108 -6.07 -22.59 -2.98
CA PRO A 108 -6.04 -23.64 -4.01
C PRO A 108 -5.30 -23.25 -5.28
N PHE A 109 -5.26 -21.95 -5.62
CA PHE A 109 -4.60 -21.40 -6.81
C PHE A 109 -3.16 -20.98 -6.54
N CYS A 110 -2.80 -20.83 -5.26
CA CYS A 110 -1.55 -20.26 -4.79
C CYS A 110 -0.72 -21.22 -3.93
N THR A 111 -1.10 -22.49 -3.84
CA THR A 111 -0.37 -23.49 -3.06
C THR A 111 -0.20 -24.78 -3.87
N PRO A 112 1.04 -25.27 -4.04
CA PRO A 112 1.33 -26.57 -4.64
C PRO A 112 0.57 -27.70 -3.95
N GLU A 113 0.19 -28.73 -4.70
CA GLU A 113 -0.64 -29.83 -4.23
C GLU A 113 -0.03 -30.57 -3.03
N ASP A 114 1.29 -30.77 -3.04
CA ASP A 114 2.07 -31.39 -1.95
C ASP A 114 2.09 -30.57 -0.65
N GLN A 115 1.64 -29.31 -0.70
CA GLN A 115 1.54 -28.39 0.43
C GLN A 115 0.08 -28.10 0.82
N ARG A 116 -0.91 -28.74 0.18
CA ARG A 116 -2.34 -28.56 0.52
C ARG A 116 -2.80 -29.42 1.68
N ASP A 117 -2.13 -30.54 1.96
CA ASP A 117 -2.45 -31.40 3.12
C ASP A 117 -2.37 -30.63 4.45
N THR A 118 -1.42 -29.68 4.57
CA THR A 118 -1.31 -28.78 5.72
C THR A 118 -2.46 -27.77 5.83
N LEU A 119 -3.15 -27.45 4.74
CA LEU A 119 -4.31 -26.56 4.74
C LEU A 119 -5.60 -27.29 5.13
N MET A 120 -5.70 -28.60 4.86
CA MET A 120 -6.83 -29.43 5.32
C MET A 120 -6.86 -29.56 6.85
N GLU A 121 -5.70 -29.53 7.51
CA GLU A 121 -5.57 -29.52 8.98
C GLU A 121 -6.12 -28.22 9.61
N LEU A 122 -6.16 -27.12 8.85
CA LEU A 122 -6.76 -25.84 9.23
C LEU A 122 -8.28 -25.77 8.96
N GLY A 123 -8.91 -26.90 8.62
CA GLY A 123 -10.35 -27.02 8.44
C GLY A 123 -10.87 -26.53 7.09
N VAL A 124 -9.99 -26.39 6.09
CA VAL A 124 -10.37 -25.99 4.74
C VAL A 124 -10.23 -27.18 3.79
N ASP A 125 -11.36 -27.76 3.39
CA ASP A 125 -11.41 -28.95 2.53
C ASP A 125 -11.36 -28.56 1.05
N PHE A 126 -10.27 -28.95 0.38
CA PHE A 126 -10.06 -28.76 -1.06
C PHE A 126 -9.89 -30.10 -1.80
N GLY A 127 -10.22 -31.24 -1.17
CA GLY A 127 -9.94 -32.58 -1.70
C GLY A 127 -10.58 -32.88 -3.05
N ASP A 128 -11.61 -32.13 -3.44
CA ASP A 128 -12.35 -32.29 -4.70
C ASP A 128 -11.95 -31.26 -5.80
N THR A 129 -10.90 -30.45 -5.62
CA THR A 129 -10.52 -29.46 -6.63
C THR A 129 -9.79 -30.10 -7.81
N VAL A 130 -10.46 -30.21 -8.96
CA VAL A 130 -9.90 -30.77 -10.21
C VAL A 130 -9.29 -29.66 -11.07
N GLY A 131 -8.09 -29.88 -11.61
CA GLY A 131 -7.47 -29.00 -12.62
C GLY A 131 -6.48 -27.97 -12.08
N PHE A 132 -5.99 -28.16 -10.85
CA PHE A 132 -4.92 -27.36 -10.25
C PHE A 132 -3.67 -28.19 -9.95
N ASP A 133 -3.52 -29.32 -10.65
CA ASP A 133 -2.40 -30.23 -10.55
C ASP A 133 -1.20 -29.60 -11.28
N GLY A 134 -0.03 -29.57 -10.64
CA GLY A 134 1.20 -29.05 -11.26
C GLY A 134 1.39 -27.53 -11.23
N LEU A 135 0.86 -26.84 -10.21
CA LEU A 135 1.27 -25.45 -9.92
C LEU A 135 2.78 -25.40 -9.66
N PRO A 136 3.53 -24.49 -10.32
CA PRO A 136 5.00 -24.48 -10.24
C PRO A 136 5.53 -23.92 -8.90
N GLY A 137 4.68 -23.31 -8.08
CA GLY A 137 5.08 -22.71 -6.82
C GLY A 137 3.91 -22.14 -6.03
N SER A 138 4.20 -21.18 -5.14
CA SER A 138 3.23 -20.56 -4.24
C SER A 138 3.03 -19.07 -4.52
N CYS A 139 1.88 -18.51 -4.15
CA CYS A 139 1.67 -17.06 -4.11
C CYS A 139 1.01 -16.57 -2.82
N GLN A 140 1.27 -15.32 -2.48
CA GLN A 140 0.64 -14.59 -1.39
C GLN A 140 0.18 -13.24 -1.92
N VAL A 141 -0.93 -12.75 -1.41
CA VAL A 141 -1.49 -11.46 -1.77
C VAL A 141 -1.79 -10.64 -0.53
N ARG A 142 -1.48 -9.36 -0.63
CA ARG A 142 -1.88 -8.33 0.32
C ARG A 142 -2.63 -7.25 -0.44
N ALA A 143 -3.90 -7.07 -0.10
CA ALA A 143 -4.77 -6.06 -0.70
C ALA A 143 -5.19 -5.05 0.36
N VAL A 144 -4.96 -3.76 0.09
CA VAL A 144 -5.18 -2.65 1.02
C VAL A 144 -6.04 -1.60 0.34
N SER A 145 -7.02 -1.06 1.07
CA SER A 145 -7.83 0.05 0.57
C SER A 145 -7.05 1.37 0.59
N GLU A 146 -6.98 2.04 -0.56
CA GLU A 146 -6.46 3.42 -0.64
C GLU A 146 -7.45 4.43 -0.07
N ASN A 147 -8.75 4.12 -0.07
CA ASN A 147 -9.77 4.96 0.59
C ASN A 147 -9.62 4.97 2.11
N GLY A 148 -8.83 4.08 2.71
CA GLY A 148 -8.47 4.15 4.14
C GLY A 148 -7.42 5.22 4.48
N LYS A 149 -6.86 5.89 3.47
CA LYS A 149 -5.71 6.79 3.63
C LYS A 149 -6.08 8.24 3.32
N VAL A 150 -5.25 9.15 3.78
CA VAL A 150 -5.33 10.59 3.49
C VAL A 150 -4.89 10.83 2.05
N ASN A 151 -5.74 11.44 1.23
CA ASN A 151 -5.36 11.83 -0.13
C ASN A 151 -4.53 13.12 -0.10
N VAL A 152 -3.37 13.12 -0.75
CA VAL A 152 -2.49 14.30 -0.85
C VAL A 152 -2.40 14.85 -2.29
N ASN A 153 -3.17 14.27 -3.21
CA ASN A 153 -3.23 14.65 -4.61
C ASN A 153 -4.53 15.41 -4.94
N ASP A 154 -4.70 15.86 -6.18
CA ASP A 154 -5.96 16.43 -6.70
C ASP A 154 -7.13 15.45 -6.48
N PRO A 155 -8.05 15.73 -5.55
CA PRO A 155 -9.12 14.80 -5.16
C PRO A 155 -10.21 14.69 -6.24
N LEU A 156 -10.55 13.47 -6.65
CA LEU A 156 -11.56 13.21 -7.69
C LEU A 156 -12.96 13.83 -7.46
N PHE A 157 -13.31 14.13 -6.20
CA PHE A 157 -14.64 14.60 -5.81
C PHE A 157 -14.74 16.08 -5.44
N LEU A 158 -13.61 16.78 -5.35
CA LEU A 158 -13.56 18.20 -5.00
C LEU A 158 -12.80 18.91 -6.10
N ASP A 159 -13.15 20.15 -6.39
CA ASP A 159 -12.47 20.95 -7.40
C ASP A 159 -12.09 22.32 -6.81
N GLY A 160 -11.07 22.94 -7.39
CA GLY A 160 -10.66 24.31 -7.05
C GLY A 160 -10.31 24.50 -5.58
N GLU A 161 -10.76 25.62 -4.99
CA GLU A 161 -10.44 25.97 -3.59
C GLU A 161 -10.93 24.94 -2.58
N GLN A 162 -12.06 24.26 -2.83
CA GLN A 162 -12.55 23.23 -1.90
C GLN A 162 -11.62 22.02 -1.83
N ALA A 163 -11.02 21.64 -2.96
CA ALA A 163 -10.01 20.60 -3.01
C ALA A 163 -8.76 21.00 -2.22
N ARG A 164 -8.25 22.20 -2.48
CA ARG A 164 -7.06 22.76 -1.80
C ARG A 164 -7.28 22.88 -0.29
N ASN A 165 -8.38 23.49 0.14
CA ASN A 165 -8.72 23.63 1.56
C ASN A 165 -8.85 22.26 2.24
N GLY A 166 -9.50 21.30 1.58
CA GLY A 166 -9.69 19.95 2.11
C GLY A 166 -8.37 19.20 2.31
N VAL A 167 -7.46 19.25 1.33
CA VAL A 167 -6.13 18.63 1.43
C VAL A 167 -5.29 19.36 2.47
N ALA A 168 -5.29 20.69 2.48
CA ALA A 168 -4.52 21.50 3.41
C ALA A 168 -4.90 21.21 4.88
N MET A 169 -6.19 21.31 5.21
CA MET A 169 -6.68 21.08 6.56
C MET A 169 -6.50 19.63 7.01
N GLN A 170 -6.59 18.67 6.09
CA GLN A 170 -6.37 17.26 6.40
C GLN A 170 -4.89 16.99 6.72
N LEU A 171 -3.95 17.51 5.92
CA LEU A 171 -2.52 17.39 6.18
C LEU A 171 -2.10 18.13 7.45
N PHE A 172 -2.63 19.34 7.67
CA PHE A 172 -2.39 20.11 8.87
C PHE A 172 -2.82 19.34 10.12
N SER A 173 -4.02 18.75 10.09
CA SER A 173 -4.56 17.99 11.23
C SER A 173 -3.81 16.66 11.44
N LEU A 174 -3.47 15.94 10.36
CA LEU A 174 -2.73 14.68 10.44
C LEU A 174 -1.32 14.87 11.03
N THR A 175 -0.67 15.99 10.69
CA THR A 175 0.68 16.34 11.18
C THR A 175 0.66 17.03 12.54
N GLY A 176 -0.49 17.00 13.22
CA GLY A 176 -0.69 17.49 14.58
C GLY A 176 -0.81 19.02 14.71
N GLY A 177 -1.10 19.74 13.63
CA GLY A 177 -1.21 21.20 13.64
C GLY A 177 -2.32 21.78 14.52
N GLN A 178 -3.31 20.97 14.93
CA GLN A 178 -4.38 21.40 15.84
C GLN A 178 -3.97 21.36 17.32
N LEU A 179 -2.89 20.64 17.64
CA LEU A 179 -2.41 20.55 19.02
C LEU A 179 -1.58 21.79 19.36
N PRO A 180 -1.69 22.31 20.59
CA PRO A 180 -0.81 23.38 21.06
C PRO A 180 0.68 22.99 21.02
N GLU A 181 0.97 21.72 21.35
CA GLU A 181 2.28 21.10 21.21
C GLU A 181 2.11 19.73 20.55
N SER A 182 2.64 19.59 19.34
CA SER A 182 2.53 18.35 18.57
C SER A 182 3.78 17.48 18.77
N PRO A 183 3.63 16.15 18.93
CA PRO A 183 4.79 15.24 18.91
C PRO A 183 5.56 15.31 17.59
N TYR A 184 4.96 15.86 16.53
CA TYR A 184 5.55 15.99 15.20
C TYR A 184 6.18 17.35 14.92
N ASP A 185 6.14 18.32 15.85
CA ASP A 185 6.72 19.65 15.64
C ASP A 185 8.23 19.59 15.33
N ALA A 186 8.93 18.59 15.87
CA ALA A 186 10.34 18.36 15.61
C ALA A 186 10.64 18.07 14.12
N LEU A 187 9.67 17.59 13.33
CA LEU A 187 9.87 17.31 11.90
C LEU A 187 9.93 18.59 11.05
N PHE A 188 9.40 19.71 11.57
CA PHE A 188 9.28 20.99 10.86
C PHE A 188 10.26 22.05 11.37
N ASN A 189 11.08 21.70 12.35
CA ASN A 189 12.08 22.58 12.96
C ASN A 189 13.52 22.13 12.63
N GLN A 190 13.67 21.23 11.65
CA GLN A 190 14.96 20.76 11.17
C GLN A 190 15.34 21.51 9.89
N GLU A 191 16.60 21.92 9.81
CA GLU A 191 17.15 22.43 8.56
C GLU A 191 17.17 21.30 7.52
N ASP A 192 16.71 21.59 6.32
CA ASP A 192 16.92 20.72 5.18
C ASP A 192 18.39 20.71 4.76
N GLU A 193 18.72 19.93 3.73
CA GLU A 193 20.08 19.81 3.18
C GLU A 193 20.72 21.15 2.75
N ARG A 194 19.93 22.24 2.73
CA ARG A 194 20.34 23.58 2.28
C ARG A 194 20.33 24.61 3.40
N GLY A 195 20.06 24.21 4.64
CA GLY A 195 19.97 25.14 5.75
C GLY A 195 18.69 25.97 5.75
N THR A 196 17.66 25.59 4.98
CA THR A 196 16.33 26.21 5.09
C THR A 196 15.48 25.44 6.08
N LEU A 197 14.66 26.13 6.85
CA LEU A 197 13.75 25.55 7.83
C LEU A 197 12.34 25.53 7.24
N PRO A 198 11.92 24.44 6.56
CA PRO A 198 10.56 24.35 6.04
C PRO A 198 9.56 24.21 7.18
N THR A 199 8.62 25.15 7.27
CA THR A 199 7.54 25.06 8.26
C THR A 199 6.49 24.03 7.84
N ARG A 200 5.62 23.62 8.78
CA ARG A 200 4.45 22.78 8.48
C ARG A 200 3.58 23.40 7.38
N ILE A 201 3.40 24.72 7.41
CA ILE A 201 2.60 25.44 6.41
C ILE A 201 3.30 25.37 5.05
N ASP A 202 4.63 25.58 4.99
CA ASP A 202 5.38 25.51 3.74
C ASP A 202 5.30 24.12 3.09
N LEU A 203 5.38 23.04 3.87
CA LEU A 203 5.21 21.68 3.36
C LEU A 203 3.82 21.51 2.74
N ILE A 204 2.78 21.96 3.44
CA ILE A 204 1.38 21.80 3.00
C ILE A 204 1.12 22.60 1.72
N THR A 205 1.57 23.85 1.65
CA THR A 205 1.42 24.68 0.46
C THR A 205 2.24 24.13 -0.70
N ALA A 206 3.45 23.61 -0.46
CA ALA A 206 4.27 22.98 -1.49
C ALA A 206 3.62 21.72 -2.09
N VAL A 207 2.91 20.93 -1.28
CA VAL A 207 2.12 19.80 -1.80
C VAL A 207 1.02 20.29 -2.74
N ILE A 208 0.32 21.37 -2.39
CA ILE A 208 -0.79 21.91 -3.19
C ILE A 208 -0.28 22.51 -4.51
N ASP A 209 0.74 23.37 -4.43
CA ASP A 209 1.40 23.97 -5.60
C ASP A 209 2.00 22.90 -6.53
N TRP A 210 2.32 21.70 -6.02
CA TRP A 210 2.85 20.63 -6.86
C TRP A 210 1.83 20.10 -7.88
N TRP A 211 0.58 19.90 -7.45
CA TRP A 211 -0.44 19.22 -8.27
C TRP A 211 -1.45 20.16 -8.90
N ASP A 212 -1.60 21.37 -8.36
CA ASP A 212 -2.54 22.32 -8.93
C ASP A 212 -2.01 22.86 -10.28
N ARG A 213 -2.91 23.42 -11.09
CA ARG A 213 -2.60 23.68 -12.51
C ARG A 213 -2.08 25.08 -12.80
N ASP A 214 -2.07 25.94 -11.80
CA ASP A 214 -1.63 27.31 -12.00
C ASP A 214 -0.14 27.46 -11.70
N ILE A 215 0.34 28.68 -11.50
CA ILE A 215 1.76 28.97 -11.24
C ILE A 215 1.90 29.97 -10.08
N GLN A 216 0.79 30.20 -9.37
CA GLN A 216 0.69 31.15 -8.29
C GLN A 216 0.91 30.40 -6.99
N ARG A 217 1.74 30.98 -6.13
CA ARG A 217 1.95 30.42 -4.81
C ARG A 217 0.62 30.30 -4.05
N THR A 218 0.39 29.15 -3.44
CA THR A 218 -0.69 28.95 -2.48
C THR A 218 -0.30 29.49 -1.11
N ASP A 219 -1.17 30.33 -0.54
CA ASP A 219 -1.14 30.70 0.87
C ASP A 219 -2.19 29.88 1.64
N PHE A 220 -1.86 29.42 2.85
CA PHE A 220 -2.77 28.65 3.69
C PHE A 220 -2.92 29.27 5.08
N ASP A 221 -4.15 29.59 5.46
CA ASP A 221 -4.53 30.04 6.80
C ASP A 221 -5.22 28.89 7.55
N PRO A 222 -4.53 28.19 8.47
CA PRO A 222 -5.10 27.07 9.20
C PRO A 222 -6.22 27.50 10.18
N GLY A 223 -6.22 28.76 10.64
CA GLY A 223 -7.24 29.26 11.55
C GLY A 223 -8.57 29.51 10.85
N ALA A 224 -8.52 29.97 9.60
CA ALA A 224 -9.70 30.09 8.73
C ALA A 224 -10.06 28.77 8.02
N GLY A 225 -9.12 27.84 7.90
CA GLY A 225 -9.27 26.63 7.11
C GLY A 225 -9.34 26.89 5.61
N GLU A 226 -8.70 27.97 5.16
CA GLU A 226 -8.80 28.48 3.79
C GLU A 226 -7.42 28.58 3.13
N THR A 227 -7.37 28.20 1.86
CA THR A 227 -6.26 28.45 0.95
C THR A 227 -6.60 29.64 0.05
N ARG A 228 -5.59 30.39 -0.36
CA ARG A 228 -5.72 31.52 -1.28
C ARG A 228 -4.69 31.38 -2.38
N THR A 229 -5.12 31.54 -3.63
CA THR A 229 -4.23 31.63 -4.79
C THR A 229 -4.14 33.05 -5.31
N GLY A 230 -2.94 33.44 -5.74
CA GLY A 230 -2.65 34.80 -6.22
C GLY A 230 -2.13 35.75 -5.13
N GLY A 231 -1.44 35.20 -4.12
CA GLY A 231 -0.60 35.99 -3.21
C GLY A 231 0.52 36.72 -3.96
N THR A 232 1.28 37.57 -3.28
CA THR A 232 2.41 38.29 -3.91
C THR A 232 3.57 37.33 -4.17
N GLY A 233 3.61 36.69 -5.33
CA GLY A 233 4.73 35.86 -5.77
C GLY A 233 4.33 34.81 -6.81
N THR A 234 5.24 34.50 -7.72
CA THR A 234 5.16 33.23 -8.46
C THR A 234 5.50 32.08 -7.51
N GLU A 235 5.05 30.87 -7.82
CA GLU A 235 5.54 29.66 -7.16
C GLU A 235 7.06 29.68 -7.00
N ASP A 236 7.55 29.10 -5.91
CA ASP A 236 8.96 29.13 -5.52
C ASP A 236 9.78 28.09 -6.30
N ASP A 237 9.60 28.09 -7.63
CA ASP A 237 10.32 27.29 -8.61
C ASP A 237 11.85 27.47 -8.47
N ALA A 238 12.27 28.63 -7.97
CA ALA A 238 13.66 28.93 -7.67
C ALA A 238 14.27 27.94 -6.68
N VAL A 239 13.51 27.47 -5.68
CA VAL A 239 14.01 26.50 -4.70
C VAL A 239 14.36 25.18 -5.39
N TYR A 240 13.55 24.71 -6.33
CA TYR A 240 13.78 23.45 -7.06
C TYR A 240 14.84 23.59 -8.16
N GLN A 241 14.99 24.79 -8.72
CA GLN A 241 15.99 25.07 -9.76
C GLN A 241 17.41 25.24 -9.20
N LEU A 242 17.55 25.45 -7.88
CA LEU A 242 18.83 25.55 -7.20
C LEU A 242 19.38 24.19 -6.73
N ASN A 243 18.67 23.10 -7.00
CA ASN A 243 19.12 21.74 -6.73
C ASN A 243 20.33 21.38 -7.60
N ASP A 244 21.13 20.41 -7.13
CA ASP A 244 22.21 19.81 -7.94
C ASP A 244 21.66 19.25 -9.27
N ASP A 245 20.46 18.65 -9.21
CA ASP A 245 19.64 18.27 -10.35
C ASP A 245 18.38 19.16 -10.39
N PRO A 246 18.41 20.29 -11.14
CA PRO A 246 17.29 21.22 -11.20
C PRO A 246 16.02 20.60 -11.79
N TYR A 247 14.89 20.84 -11.14
CA TYR A 247 13.56 20.56 -11.68
C TYR A 247 12.59 21.70 -11.37
N ARG A 248 11.34 21.55 -11.79
CA ARG A 248 10.26 22.51 -11.55
C ARG A 248 9.08 21.79 -10.91
N ASN A 249 8.17 22.56 -10.34
CA ASN A 249 6.87 22.00 -9.97
C ASN A 249 6.20 21.35 -11.18
N LYS A 250 5.44 20.30 -10.91
CA LYS A 250 4.81 19.49 -11.94
C LYS A 250 3.55 20.15 -12.51
N ASN A 251 2.84 20.87 -11.65
CA ASN A 251 1.57 21.56 -11.87
C ASN A 251 0.52 20.63 -12.49
N ALA A 252 0.56 19.38 -12.03
CA ALA A 252 -0.33 18.30 -12.42
C ALA A 252 -0.36 17.21 -11.33
N PRO A 253 -1.45 16.42 -11.26
CA PRO A 253 -1.58 15.36 -10.27
C PRO A 253 -0.37 14.41 -10.20
N PHE A 254 -0.06 13.93 -9.00
CA PHE A 254 0.99 12.93 -8.78
C PHE A 254 0.66 11.62 -9.55
N ASP A 255 1.65 11.02 -10.19
CA ASP A 255 1.54 9.71 -10.87
C ASP A 255 2.12 8.58 -10.02
N SER A 256 3.12 8.90 -9.19
CA SER A 256 3.78 7.98 -8.26
C SER A 256 3.90 8.59 -6.87
N ILE A 257 3.71 7.76 -5.83
CA ILE A 257 3.93 8.20 -4.44
C ILE A 257 5.37 8.70 -4.20
N GLN A 258 6.34 8.21 -4.99
CA GLN A 258 7.75 8.63 -4.88
C GLN A 258 7.98 10.07 -5.32
N GLU A 259 7.07 10.67 -6.10
CA GLU A 259 7.16 12.09 -6.46
C GLU A 259 7.03 13.01 -5.24
N LEU A 260 6.41 12.55 -4.15
CA LEU A 260 6.36 13.32 -2.90
C LEU A 260 7.77 13.64 -2.37
N ARG A 261 8.79 12.82 -2.68
CA ARG A 261 10.19 13.11 -2.30
C ARG A 261 10.77 14.32 -3.02
N LEU A 262 10.17 14.75 -4.13
CA LEU A 262 10.57 15.96 -4.85
C LEU A 262 9.94 17.22 -4.24
N VAL A 263 8.91 17.06 -3.42
CA VAL A 263 8.21 18.17 -2.77
C VAL A 263 9.01 18.61 -1.55
N ARG A 264 9.18 19.92 -1.38
CA ARG A 264 9.87 20.49 -0.23
C ARG A 264 9.25 20.02 1.08
N GLY A 265 10.09 19.61 2.03
CA GLY A 265 9.68 19.16 3.36
C GLY A 265 9.49 17.64 3.51
N PHE A 266 9.48 16.87 2.41
CA PHE A 266 9.45 15.41 2.46
C PHE A 266 10.85 14.82 2.65
N ASN A 267 11.45 15.06 3.81
CA ASN A 267 12.69 14.42 4.23
C ASN A 267 12.45 12.95 4.66
N ASP A 268 13.53 12.22 4.91
CA ASP A 268 13.46 10.81 5.29
C ASP A 268 12.71 10.58 6.62
N ASP A 269 12.83 11.51 7.59
CA ASP A 269 12.10 11.45 8.86
C ASP A 269 10.59 11.60 8.67
N PHE A 270 10.16 12.57 7.85
CA PHE A 270 8.76 12.77 7.49
C PHE A 270 8.23 11.56 6.70
N TRP A 271 9.03 11.04 5.77
CA TRP A 271 8.68 9.85 4.99
C TRP A 271 8.43 8.65 5.89
N ALA A 272 9.36 8.37 6.81
CA ALA A 272 9.26 7.27 7.78
C ALA A 272 8.18 7.51 8.85
N THR A 273 7.67 8.72 9.02
CA THR A 273 6.60 9.01 9.99
C THR A 273 5.21 8.88 9.37
N PHE A 274 4.99 9.43 8.17
CA PHE A 274 3.64 9.57 7.61
C PHE A 274 3.41 8.88 6.27
N VAL A 275 4.46 8.72 5.44
CA VAL A 275 4.30 8.15 4.10
C VAL A 275 4.43 6.63 4.15
N GLU A 276 5.53 6.14 4.70
CA GLU A 276 5.86 4.71 4.76
C GLU A 276 6.54 4.36 6.09
N PRO A 277 5.76 4.24 7.18
CA PRO A 277 6.29 3.90 8.50
C PRO A 277 6.96 2.54 8.57
N ILE A 278 6.45 1.58 7.81
CA ILE A 278 7.06 0.27 7.62
C ILE A 278 7.48 0.18 6.14
N PRO A 279 8.78 0.11 5.83
CA PRO A 279 9.27 0.01 4.47
C PRO A 279 8.64 -1.15 3.70
N ASN A 280 8.14 -0.88 2.48
CA ASN A 280 7.49 -1.86 1.61
C ASN A 280 6.22 -2.50 2.21
N ASP A 281 5.55 -1.80 3.14
CA ASP A 281 4.24 -2.19 3.64
C ASP A 281 3.16 -1.16 3.27
N PRO A 282 2.35 -1.43 2.22
CA PRO A 282 1.26 -0.54 1.84
C PRO A 282 0.17 -0.39 2.90
N ALA A 283 0.05 -1.30 3.87
CA ALA A 283 -0.94 -1.20 4.95
C ALA A 283 -0.54 -0.20 6.04
N SER A 284 0.76 0.04 6.22
CA SER A 284 1.29 1.00 7.20
C SER A 284 1.13 2.47 6.79
N ARG A 285 0.93 2.72 5.48
CA ARG A 285 0.88 4.08 4.90
C ARG A 285 -0.36 4.83 5.38
N LEU A 286 -0.19 6.04 5.93
CA LEU A 286 -1.30 6.92 6.32
C LEU A 286 -1.79 7.80 5.15
N MET A 287 -0.94 7.99 4.14
CA MET A 287 -1.19 8.87 2.99
C MET A 287 -1.21 8.10 1.67
N THR A 288 -1.87 8.67 0.67
CA THR A 288 -1.98 8.15 -0.70
C THR A 288 -2.15 9.29 -1.70
N ILE A 289 -1.79 9.04 -2.95
CA ILE A 289 -2.06 9.92 -4.09
C ILE A 289 -3.20 9.40 -4.97
N TYR A 290 -3.75 8.23 -4.65
CA TYR A 290 -4.68 7.50 -5.51
C TYR A 290 -6.13 7.61 -5.03
N ALA A 291 -6.36 8.00 -3.78
CA ALA A 291 -7.71 8.04 -3.22
C ALA A 291 -8.55 9.16 -3.83
N SER A 292 -9.86 8.96 -3.81
CA SER A 292 -10.83 9.90 -4.37
C SER A 292 -11.02 11.19 -3.55
N GLY A 293 -10.36 11.31 -2.39
CA GLY A 293 -10.58 12.36 -1.39
C GLY A 293 -11.63 12.00 -0.33
N LEU A 294 -12.36 10.89 -0.49
CA LEU A 294 -13.26 10.35 0.53
C LEU A 294 -12.54 9.29 1.38
N VAL A 295 -12.73 9.38 2.70
CA VAL A 295 -12.14 8.46 3.68
C VAL A 295 -13.13 7.36 4.05
N ASN A 296 -12.75 6.09 3.94
CA ASN A 296 -13.60 4.97 4.34
C ASN A 296 -13.54 4.77 5.86
N VAL A 297 -14.67 4.93 6.55
CA VAL A 297 -14.77 4.86 8.02
C VAL A 297 -14.41 3.50 8.62
N ASN A 298 -14.52 2.42 7.84
CA ASN A 298 -14.21 1.06 8.31
C ASN A 298 -12.76 0.65 8.01
N GLU A 299 -12.13 1.24 6.99
CA GLU A 299 -10.77 0.88 6.55
C GLU A 299 -9.71 1.85 7.06
N ALA A 300 -10.07 3.12 7.26
CA ALA A 300 -9.10 4.13 7.65
C ALA A 300 -8.60 3.92 9.07
N SER A 301 -7.29 4.10 9.29
CA SER A 301 -6.71 4.03 10.63
C SER A 301 -7.38 5.05 11.56
N PRO A 302 -7.47 4.79 12.87
CA PRO A 302 -8.09 5.75 13.79
C PRO A 302 -7.42 7.13 13.74
N GLN A 303 -6.12 7.21 13.44
CA GLN A 303 -5.39 8.45 13.23
C GLN A 303 -5.90 9.23 12.02
N VAL A 304 -6.16 8.54 10.90
CA VAL A 304 -6.75 9.16 9.69
C VAL A 304 -8.18 9.64 9.96
N LEU A 305 -8.97 8.86 10.71
CA LEU A 305 -10.32 9.29 11.11
C LEU A 305 -10.28 10.53 12.00
N LEU A 306 -9.39 10.56 12.98
CA LEU A 306 -9.20 11.70 13.86
C LEU A 306 -8.78 12.93 13.05
N GLY A 307 -7.75 12.82 12.21
CA GLY A 307 -7.28 13.92 11.36
C GLY A 307 -8.39 14.45 10.46
N ARG A 308 -9.28 13.59 9.95
CA ARG A 308 -10.43 14.00 9.15
C ARG A 308 -11.54 14.67 9.97
N ILE A 309 -11.78 14.26 11.22
CA ILE A 309 -12.71 14.97 12.11
C ILE A 309 -12.17 16.35 12.44
N CYS A 310 -10.88 16.43 12.81
CA CYS A 310 -10.21 17.67 13.17
C CYS A 310 -10.06 18.66 12.01
N SER A 311 -10.10 18.19 10.76
CA SER A 311 -10.11 19.09 9.60
C SER A 311 -11.44 19.85 9.42
N PHE A 312 -12.53 19.41 10.06
CA PHE A 312 -13.85 20.06 10.02
C PHE A 312 -14.27 20.67 11.36
N ALA A 313 -13.80 20.11 12.46
CA ALA A 313 -14.13 20.57 13.81
C ALA A 313 -12.85 20.68 14.66
N PRO A 314 -11.95 21.64 14.35
CA PRO A 314 -10.63 21.74 14.99
C PRO A 314 -10.68 22.08 16.48
N GLU A 315 -11.75 22.75 16.93
CA GLU A 315 -11.89 23.25 18.30
C GLU A 315 -12.36 22.19 19.32
N VAL A 316 -12.76 21.00 18.88
CA VAL A 316 -13.28 19.97 19.77
C VAL A 316 -12.18 19.33 20.63
N SER A 317 -12.55 18.75 21.78
CA SER A 317 -11.60 18.15 22.72
C SER A 317 -10.76 17.03 22.09
N LEU A 318 -11.31 16.24 21.18
CA LEU A 318 -10.56 15.20 20.46
C LEU A 318 -9.35 15.75 19.68
N CYS A 319 -9.38 17.02 19.28
CA CYS A 319 -8.35 17.65 18.46
C CYS A 319 -7.38 18.53 19.26
N THR A 320 -7.84 19.05 20.39
CA THR A 320 -7.09 20.00 21.23
C THR A 320 -6.48 19.36 22.48
N ASP A 321 -7.02 18.22 22.94
CA ASP A 321 -6.52 17.47 24.10
C ASP A 321 -5.79 16.18 23.64
N PRO A 322 -4.45 16.09 23.85
CA PRO A 322 -3.68 14.90 23.54
C PRO A 322 -4.22 13.63 24.19
N LEU A 323 -4.74 13.70 25.42
CA LEU A 323 -5.24 12.52 26.13
C LEU A 323 -6.51 11.97 25.47
N GLU A 324 -7.43 12.86 25.08
CA GLU A 324 -8.67 12.47 24.40
C GLU A 324 -8.40 11.89 23.01
N SER A 325 -7.42 12.45 22.29
CA SER A 325 -6.98 11.90 21.00
C SER A 325 -6.45 10.46 21.12
N VAL A 326 -5.65 10.18 22.15
CA VAL A 326 -5.09 8.86 22.43
C VAL A 326 -6.19 7.87 22.82
N LYS A 327 -7.16 8.28 23.66
CA LYS A 327 -8.32 7.44 24.01
C LYS A 327 -9.10 7.02 22.77
N PHE A 328 -9.41 7.98 21.88
CA PHE A 328 -10.12 7.70 20.63
C PHE A 328 -9.36 6.72 19.73
N VAL A 329 -8.06 6.94 19.53
CA VAL A 329 -7.22 6.07 18.70
C VAL A 329 -7.13 4.67 19.29
N GLN A 330 -6.86 4.56 20.60
CA GLN A 330 -6.67 3.28 21.28
C GLN A 330 -7.96 2.45 21.32
N ILE A 331 -9.10 3.07 21.63
CA ILE A 331 -10.36 2.35 21.76
C ILE A 331 -10.81 1.79 20.41
N LEU A 332 -10.75 2.58 19.34
CA LEU A 332 -11.10 2.10 18.00
C LEU A 332 -10.13 1.02 17.49
N THR A 333 -8.83 1.17 17.79
CA THR A 333 -7.82 0.15 17.45
C THR A 333 -8.16 -1.17 18.15
N THR A 334 -8.45 -1.12 19.45
CA THR A 334 -8.75 -2.29 20.27
C THR A 334 -10.03 -3.00 19.80
N ILE A 335 -11.11 -2.25 19.53
CA ILE A 335 -12.37 -2.85 19.07
C ILE A 335 -12.20 -3.54 17.72
N ARG A 336 -11.48 -2.91 16.77
CA ARG A 336 -11.26 -3.51 15.45
C ARG A 336 -10.44 -4.80 15.51
N GLN A 337 -9.56 -4.95 16.50
CA GLN A 337 -8.84 -6.21 16.73
C GLN A 337 -9.75 -7.31 17.29
N LEU A 338 -10.76 -6.95 18.08
CA LEU A 338 -11.68 -7.91 18.69
C LEU A 338 -12.86 -8.28 17.78
N ILE A 339 -13.31 -7.33 16.95
CA ILE A 339 -14.51 -7.44 16.13
C ILE A 339 -14.11 -7.31 14.65
N PRO A 340 -13.87 -8.43 13.94
CA PRO A 340 -13.39 -8.43 12.55
C PRO A 340 -14.54 -8.22 11.55
N ILE A 341 -15.51 -7.36 11.89
CA ILE A 341 -16.60 -6.95 11.01
C ILE A 341 -16.65 -5.42 10.93
N PRO A 342 -17.13 -4.84 9.82
CA PRO A 342 -17.31 -3.40 9.70
C PRO A 342 -18.15 -2.84 10.86
N LEU A 343 -17.65 -1.78 11.51
CA LEU A 343 -18.30 -1.18 12.68
C LEU A 343 -19.39 -0.17 12.29
N PHE A 344 -19.27 0.44 11.12
CA PHE A 344 -20.11 1.53 10.68
C PHE A 344 -20.80 1.19 9.35
N SER A 345 -22.14 1.21 9.35
CA SER A 345 -22.93 0.95 8.14
C SER A 345 -23.11 2.22 7.29
N ARG A 346 -23.04 3.40 7.90
CA ARG A 346 -23.17 4.72 7.28
C ARG A 346 -22.10 5.68 7.81
N PRO A 347 -21.69 6.71 7.04
CA PRO A 347 -20.79 7.75 7.54
C PRO A 347 -21.29 8.42 8.82
N THR A 348 -22.61 8.66 8.92
CA THR A 348 -23.26 9.24 10.10
C THR A 348 -23.09 8.42 11.37
N ASP A 349 -22.79 7.13 11.26
CA ASP A 349 -22.60 6.26 12.42
C ASP A 349 -21.31 6.62 13.17
N LEU A 350 -20.27 7.04 12.44
CA LEU A 350 -19.03 7.55 13.04
C LEU A 350 -19.27 8.88 13.77
N MET A 351 -20.06 9.78 13.18
CA MET A 351 -20.46 11.04 13.85
C MET A 351 -21.24 10.76 15.12
N ASN A 352 -22.24 9.88 15.06
CA ASN A 352 -23.01 9.51 16.23
C ASN A 352 -22.09 8.90 17.31
N PHE A 353 -21.12 8.07 16.91
CA PHE A 353 -20.14 7.50 17.81
C PHE A 353 -19.31 8.56 18.55
N VAL A 354 -18.75 9.55 17.85
CA VAL A 354 -17.93 10.59 18.49
C VAL A 354 -18.74 11.60 19.30
N GLU A 355 -20.03 11.76 18.99
CA GLU A 355 -20.96 12.58 19.76
C GLU A 355 -21.62 11.83 20.93
N GLY A 356 -21.23 10.57 21.17
CA GLY A 356 -21.84 9.74 22.22
C GLY A 356 -23.31 9.41 21.99
N LYS A 357 -23.80 9.57 20.75
CA LYS A 357 -25.18 9.28 20.34
C LYS A 357 -25.31 7.84 19.83
N GLY A 358 -26.51 7.30 19.97
CA GLY A 358 -26.86 5.99 19.42
C GLY A 358 -27.72 5.17 20.37
N THR A 359 -28.13 4.01 19.89
CA THR A 359 -28.81 2.99 20.69
C THR A 359 -27.80 2.09 21.41
N GLU A 360 -28.24 1.23 22.32
CA GLU A 360 -27.41 0.20 22.97
C GLU A 360 -26.74 -0.76 21.97
N LYS A 361 -27.27 -0.88 20.75
CA LYS A 361 -26.70 -1.70 19.66
C LYS A 361 -25.64 -0.95 18.84
N ASP A 362 -25.49 0.34 19.05
CA ASP A 362 -24.51 1.16 18.34
C ASP A 362 -23.19 1.13 19.09
N LEU A 363 -22.09 1.39 18.39
CA LEU A 363 -20.73 1.20 18.93
C LEU A 363 -20.52 1.92 20.27
N TYR A 364 -20.97 3.17 20.39
CA TYR A 364 -20.82 3.93 21.63
C TYR A 364 -21.65 3.33 22.78
N GLY A 365 -22.89 2.93 22.52
CA GLY A 365 -23.76 2.28 23.51
C GLY A 365 -23.23 0.91 23.96
N MET A 366 -22.63 0.14 23.04
CA MET A 366 -21.97 -1.12 23.38
C MET A 366 -20.76 -0.90 24.28
N LEU A 367 -19.96 0.14 24.01
CA LEU A 367 -18.79 0.48 24.82
C LEU A 367 -19.16 0.94 26.22
N THR A 368 -20.12 1.85 26.35
CA THR A 368 -20.57 2.33 27.67
C THR A 368 -21.27 1.21 28.45
N GLY A 369 -21.97 0.30 27.78
CA GLY A 369 -22.54 -0.90 28.39
C GLY A 369 -21.49 -1.88 28.93
N PHE A 370 -20.35 -2.02 28.24
CA PHE A 370 -19.29 -2.96 28.63
C PHE A 370 -18.30 -2.37 29.65
N LEU A 371 -17.84 -1.13 29.44
CA LEU A 371 -16.83 -0.47 30.27
C LEU A 371 -17.44 0.37 31.41
N GLY A 372 -18.73 0.65 31.34
CA GLY A 372 -19.41 1.65 32.18
C GLY A 372 -19.39 3.05 31.55
N PRO A 373 -20.43 3.86 31.80
CA PRO A 373 -20.56 5.20 31.19
C PRO A 373 -19.51 6.20 31.70
N GLU A 374 -18.95 5.99 32.89
CA GLU A 374 -17.94 6.85 33.53
C GLU A 374 -16.51 6.31 33.35
N SER A 375 -16.29 5.42 32.39
CA SER A 375 -14.97 4.83 32.16
C SER A 375 -13.99 5.87 31.62
N GLU A 376 -12.86 6.05 32.31
CA GLU A 376 -11.77 6.93 31.87
C GLU A 376 -11.12 6.46 30.56
N LEU A 377 -11.41 5.23 30.11
CA LEU A 377 -10.91 4.68 28.84
C LEU A 377 -11.69 5.19 27.61
N ILE A 378 -12.90 5.72 27.82
CA ILE A 378 -13.73 6.25 26.75
C ILE A 378 -13.44 7.75 26.63
N PHE A 379 -13.26 8.22 25.39
CA PHE A 379 -13.11 9.65 25.13
C PHE A 379 -14.41 10.40 25.46
N THR A 380 -14.28 11.67 25.79
CA THR A 380 -15.42 12.53 26.07
C THR A 380 -16.18 12.83 24.77
N PRO A 381 -17.50 12.61 24.71
CA PRO A 381 -18.31 12.98 23.56
C PRO A 381 -18.11 14.44 23.14
N ILE A 382 -17.97 14.66 21.83
CA ILE A 382 -17.83 15.99 21.25
C ILE A 382 -19.14 16.49 20.66
N GLU A 383 -19.25 17.80 20.45
CA GLU A 383 -20.33 18.39 19.66
C GLU A 383 -19.74 18.90 18.35
N ILE A 384 -20.19 18.34 17.23
CA ILE A 384 -19.79 18.80 15.91
C ILE A 384 -20.73 19.95 15.51
N PRO A 385 -20.20 21.11 15.08
CA PRO A 385 -21.05 22.22 14.62
C PRO A 385 -22.04 21.76 13.54
N GLU A 386 -23.32 22.11 13.68
CA GLU A 386 -24.39 21.66 12.77
C GLU A 386 -24.08 21.97 11.28
N GLU A 387 -23.45 23.11 11.02
CA GLU A 387 -23.02 23.52 9.68
C GLU A 387 -21.91 22.61 9.10
N GLN A 388 -21.07 22.03 9.96
CA GLN A 388 -19.97 21.13 9.57
C GLN A 388 -20.37 19.65 9.55
N ARG A 389 -21.45 19.28 10.24
CA ARG A 389 -21.91 17.88 10.33
C ARG A 389 -22.18 17.27 8.96
N THR A 390 -22.87 17.98 8.07
CA THR A 390 -23.19 17.47 6.72
C THR A 390 -21.97 17.42 5.80
N PRO A 391 -21.13 18.47 5.71
CA PRO A 391 -19.85 18.41 5.00
C PRO A 391 -18.95 17.26 5.47
N LEU A 392 -18.77 17.10 6.78
CA LEU A 392 -17.99 16.01 7.36
C LEU A 392 -18.55 14.65 6.98
N ALA A 393 -19.88 14.46 7.04
CA ALA A 393 -20.54 13.23 6.60
C ALA A 393 -20.28 12.88 5.14
N ARG A 394 -20.27 13.89 4.27
CA ARG A 394 -20.00 13.73 2.82
C ARG A 394 -18.53 13.49 2.53
N SER A 395 -17.66 13.84 3.47
CA SER A 395 -16.22 13.65 3.40
C SER A 395 -15.79 12.18 3.63
N PHE A 396 -16.72 11.37 4.12
CA PHE A 396 -16.54 9.96 4.46
C PHE A 396 -17.32 9.02 3.53
N ALA A 397 -16.85 7.79 3.42
CA ALA A 397 -17.49 6.69 2.69
C ALA A 397 -17.55 5.43 3.57
N THR A 398 -18.38 4.47 3.19
CA THR A 398 -18.43 3.11 3.80
C THR A 398 -18.05 2.03 2.80
N SER A 399 -17.46 2.44 1.67
CA SER A 399 -16.98 1.57 0.62
C SER A 399 -15.64 2.06 0.10
N ALA A 400 -14.68 1.15 -0.02
CA ALA A 400 -13.46 1.23 -0.77
C ALA A 400 -13.72 0.93 -2.26
N GLN A 401 -13.15 1.76 -3.12
CA GLN A 401 -13.19 1.61 -4.56
C GLN A 401 -11.80 1.60 -5.19
N ILE A 402 -10.75 1.95 -4.43
CA ILE A 402 -9.38 1.98 -4.93
C ILE A 402 -8.53 1.13 -3.99
N PHE A 403 -7.76 0.22 -4.56
CA PHE A 403 -7.00 -0.78 -3.81
C PHE A 403 -5.57 -0.87 -4.32
N THR A 404 -4.61 -0.92 -3.41
CA THR A 404 -3.27 -1.43 -3.70
C THR A 404 -3.28 -2.93 -3.48
N ILE A 405 -2.89 -3.69 -4.50
CA ILE A 405 -2.76 -5.14 -4.49
C ILE A 405 -1.29 -5.45 -4.73
N GLU A 406 -0.65 -6.01 -3.71
CA GLU A 406 0.69 -6.58 -3.79
C GLU A 406 0.56 -8.11 -3.85
N ALA A 407 1.10 -8.72 -4.91
CA ALA A 407 1.16 -10.15 -5.06
C ALA A 407 2.63 -10.60 -5.13
N VAL A 408 3.00 -11.56 -4.28
CA VAL A 408 4.33 -12.17 -4.26
C VAL A 408 4.19 -13.62 -4.66
N ALA A 409 4.97 -14.08 -5.64
CA ALA A 409 5.01 -15.46 -6.06
C ALA A 409 6.42 -16.02 -5.92
N LEU A 410 6.50 -17.30 -5.52
CA LEU A 410 7.73 -18.04 -5.30
C LEU A 410 7.70 -19.31 -6.13
N VAL A 411 8.67 -19.48 -7.02
CA VAL A 411 8.86 -20.69 -7.83
C VAL A 411 10.33 -21.07 -7.76
N GLY A 412 10.64 -22.27 -7.24
CA GLY A 412 12.02 -22.68 -7.01
C GLY A 412 12.77 -21.68 -6.11
N HIS A 413 13.78 -21.01 -6.66
CA HIS A 413 14.53 -19.94 -5.99
C HIS A 413 14.22 -18.53 -6.50
N SER A 414 13.24 -18.40 -7.40
CA SER A 414 12.83 -17.12 -7.97
C SER A 414 11.65 -16.56 -7.19
N GLU A 415 11.79 -15.31 -6.72
CA GLU A 415 10.71 -14.49 -6.18
C GLU A 415 10.31 -13.46 -7.22
N MET A 416 9.02 -13.22 -7.37
CA MET A 416 8.49 -12.12 -8.17
C MET A 416 7.43 -11.36 -7.40
N ARG A 417 7.58 -10.03 -7.33
CA ARG A 417 6.62 -9.16 -6.65
C ARG A 417 5.95 -8.21 -7.64
N ILE A 418 4.63 -8.13 -7.56
CA ILE A 418 3.82 -7.22 -8.38
C ILE A 418 3.02 -6.32 -7.45
N GLU A 419 3.30 -5.02 -7.47
CA GLU A 419 2.50 -4.00 -6.80
C GLU A 419 1.62 -3.31 -7.85
N SER A 420 0.32 -3.28 -7.61
CA SER A 420 -0.62 -2.66 -8.54
C SER A 420 -1.68 -1.85 -7.80
N VAL A 421 -2.05 -0.71 -8.35
CA VAL A 421 -3.20 0.07 -7.85
C VAL A 421 -4.35 -0.15 -8.82
N VAL A 422 -5.47 -0.66 -8.31
CA VAL A 422 -6.66 -0.96 -9.09
C VAL A 422 -7.79 -0.05 -8.65
N ASN A 423 -8.35 0.64 -9.62
CA ASN A 423 -9.47 1.55 -9.44
C ASN A 423 -10.77 0.87 -9.91
N PHE A 424 -11.77 0.80 -9.02
CA PHE A 424 -13.14 0.33 -9.24
C PHE A 424 -14.16 1.48 -9.13
N HIS A 425 -13.69 2.72 -9.05
CA HIS A 425 -14.48 3.93 -8.96
C HIS A 425 -15.11 4.34 -10.29
N THR A 426 -16.43 4.31 -10.39
CA THR A 426 -17.16 4.53 -11.66
C THR A 426 -17.00 5.93 -12.26
N ARG A 427 -16.67 6.95 -11.45
CA ARG A 427 -16.34 8.30 -11.96
C ARG A 427 -14.97 8.38 -12.63
N TRP A 428 -14.06 7.45 -12.33
CA TRP A 428 -12.78 7.39 -13.02
C TRP A 428 -13.00 6.71 -14.38
N VAL A 429 -12.81 7.49 -15.45
CA VAL A 429 -12.92 6.99 -16.83
C VAL A 429 -11.51 6.88 -17.38
N PRO A 430 -11.06 5.70 -17.84
CA PRO A 430 -9.73 5.57 -18.41
C PRO A 430 -9.56 6.49 -19.63
N PRO A 431 -8.37 7.05 -19.85
CA PRO A 431 -8.09 7.84 -21.04
C PRO A 431 -8.27 7.00 -22.33
N PRO A 432 -8.52 7.64 -23.48
CA PRO A 432 -8.62 6.96 -24.77
C PRO A 432 -7.44 6.01 -25.02
N PRO A 433 -7.64 4.83 -25.66
CA PRO A 433 -8.83 4.41 -26.43
C PRO A 433 -9.91 3.67 -25.63
N ASN A 434 -9.74 3.51 -24.31
CA ASN A 434 -10.68 2.76 -23.46
C ASN A 434 -11.91 3.59 -23.03
N THR A 435 -12.26 4.63 -23.80
CA THR A 435 -13.39 5.52 -23.51
C THR A 435 -14.69 4.72 -23.41
N GLY A 436 -15.20 4.53 -22.20
CA GLY A 436 -16.34 3.65 -21.95
C GLY A 436 -16.70 3.48 -20.47
N ARG A 437 -17.67 2.61 -20.18
CA ARG A 437 -18.04 2.23 -18.81
C ARG A 437 -16.88 1.52 -18.14
N MET A 438 -16.63 1.83 -16.87
CA MET A 438 -15.60 1.17 -16.08
C MET A 438 -15.75 -0.37 -16.14
N PRO A 439 -14.68 -1.11 -16.47
CA PRO A 439 -14.69 -2.57 -16.42
C PRO A 439 -15.06 -3.06 -15.02
N GLY A 440 -15.90 -4.08 -14.94
CA GLY A 440 -16.32 -4.66 -13.66
C GLY A 440 -15.18 -5.23 -12.81
N LEU A 441 -13.99 -5.41 -13.39
CA LEU A 441 -12.76 -5.89 -12.71
C LEU A 441 -11.81 -4.76 -12.30
N GLY A 442 -12.26 -3.51 -12.38
CA GLY A 442 -11.44 -2.33 -12.16
C GLY A 442 -10.35 -2.14 -13.23
N VAL A 443 -9.68 -1.00 -13.18
CA VAL A 443 -8.61 -0.62 -14.12
C VAL A 443 -7.32 -0.38 -13.34
N PHE A 444 -6.20 -0.79 -13.93
CA PHE A 444 -4.89 -0.49 -13.38
C PHE A 444 -4.60 1.00 -13.51
N HIS A 445 -4.34 1.63 -12.37
CA HIS A 445 -3.84 3.00 -12.27
C HIS A 445 -2.31 3.02 -12.16
N TYR A 446 -1.75 2.01 -11.48
CA TYR A 446 -0.31 1.80 -11.33
C TYR A 446 -0.01 0.31 -11.42
N TYR A 447 1.13 -0.05 -11.99
CA TYR A 447 1.58 -1.42 -12.12
C TYR A 447 3.11 -1.46 -12.12
N ARG A 448 3.69 -2.06 -11.09
CA ARG A 448 5.14 -2.21 -10.94
C ARG A 448 5.48 -3.67 -10.66
N MET A 449 6.53 -4.12 -11.34
CA MET A 449 7.12 -5.44 -11.21
C MET A 449 8.50 -5.25 -10.57
N ASN A 450 8.77 -5.98 -9.49
CA ASN A 450 10.02 -5.92 -8.73
C ASN A 450 10.65 -7.30 -8.62
#